data_AF-A0AAN9GP74-F1
#
_entry.id   AF-A0AAN9GP74-F1
#
_cell.length_a   1.000
_cell.length_b   1.000
_cell.length_c   1.000
_cell.angle_alpha   90.00
_cell.angle_beta   90.00
_cell.angle_gamma   90.00
#
_symmetry.space_group_name_H-M   'P 1'
#
loop_
_entity.id
_entity.type
_entity.pdbx_description
1 polymer ?
#
loop_
_entity_poly.entity_id
_entity_poly.type
_entity_poly.pdbx_seq_one_letter_code
_entity_poly.pdbx_strand_id
1 'polypeptide(L)'
;MFTNLATRLYFSPQEPQNHGDHDLQRQHKIKNAFDLRQLNNQQSERAKIHNKSKRKPPSQESQANQEKTSQDRFNNKLDNSQQDTVRQDEMIQDHFDNKWDNSQEDTVRQDEMDKNRFKNSLDLLQEDQVSQEQKVQDRFNARLDMLHKACSLYYNSSLFRPKRAGYVPMPLYRPVMNISVRYCPIAKTSATTWTVFFAGIRDHMRKRHVEGSEERSKADDEIHFTFVREPYSRMLSGYVDKLLTPNALFWWITGRFVVRKFRPNATMNSLKCGHDVTFPEFVKYVVYSQQTGEQLNGHFIPTHDQCDFCTLPYRYIGHLETIKEDFPFITKAIQSPINYTRTYDSDTIVQNAKMVLWSERVDKVLKCMDRDEASRRLWRKYQIRGIISKDELFPFPRGGAANITLGEFTKTALAAHERSKKNPQLKEQRSEALKEAFADVPMQDRLAAQQTLFLDFQMFGFDPLLEDVFPSTPYVRDDKFSYFNIYD
;
A
#
# COMPACT_ATOMS: atom_id res chain seq x y z
N MET A 1 29.30 46.52 -12.38
CA MET A 1 30.02 45.69 -13.38
C MET A 1 30.01 44.26 -12.84
N PHE A 2 28.98 43.46 -13.13
CA PHE A 2 28.98 42.35 -14.13
C PHE A 2 30.23 41.47 -14.01
N THR A 3 30.19 40.17 -13.70
CA THR A 3 29.41 39.05 -14.27
C THR A 3 29.38 37.86 -13.27
N ASN A 4 28.25 37.20 -12.97
CA ASN A 4 27.57 36.11 -13.68
C ASN A 4 28.46 34.92 -14.13
N LEU A 5 28.35 33.78 -13.44
CA LEU A 5 28.60 32.44 -13.98
C LEU A 5 27.76 31.41 -13.22
N ALA A 6 26.48 31.31 -13.62
CA ALA A 6 25.61 30.20 -13.34
C ALA A 6 25.76 29.16 -14.45
N THR A 7 26.43 28.04 -14.17
CA THR A 7 26.52 26.92 -15.12
C THR A 7 25.26 26.06 -15.00
N ARG A 8 24.35 26.26 -15.95
CA ARG A 8 23.25 25.35 -16.31
C ARG A 8 23.84 24.03 -16.83
N LEU A 9 23.41 22.90 -16.26
CA LEU A 9 23.51 21.59 -16.93
C LEU A 9 22.12 21.23 -17.45
N TYR A 10 21.87 21.58 -18.70
CA TYR A 10 20.83 20.98 -19.54
C TYR A 10 21.36 19.65 -20.07
N PHE A 11 20.60 18.57 -19.93
CA PHE A 11 20.74 17.38 -20.76
C PHE A 11 19.42 17.17 -21.52
N SER A 12 19.50 17.32 -22.84
CA SER A 12 18.49 16.91 -23.82
C SER A 12 18.72 15.42 -24.17
N PRO A 13 17.68 14.65 -24.54
CA PRO A 13 17.76 13.20 -24.68
C PRO A 13 18.33 12.80 -26.05
N GLN A 14 19.20 11.79 -26.05
CA GLN A 14 19.63 11.10 -27.28
C GLN A 14 18.76 9.86 -27.53
N GLU A 15 18.33 9.72 -28.77
CA GLU A 15 17.61 8.60 -29.37
C GLU A 15 18.46 7.32 -29.50
N PRO A 16 17.83 6.15 -29.68
CA PRO A 16 18.40 4.85 -29.38
C PRO A 16 19.17 4.23 -30.55
N GLN A 17 20.28 3.55 -30.25
CA GLN A 17 20.95 2.67 -31.22
C GLN A 17 20.49 1.21 -31.06
N ASN A 18 20.18 0.63 -32.22
CA ASN A 18 19.75 -0.74 -32.49
C ASN A 18 20.66 -1.81 -31.89
N HIS A 19 20.10 -2.68 -31.04
CA HIS A 19 20.55 -4.06 -30.88
C HIS A 19 19.33 -4.98 -30.88
N GLY A 20 18.84 -5.27 -32.08
CA GLY A 20 17.97 -6.41 -32.35
C GLY A 20 18.79 -7.64 -32.71
N ASP A 21 18.18 -8.80 -32.51
CA ASP A 21 18.43 -10.04 -33.25
C ASP A 21 19.34 -11.14 -32.68
N HIS A 22 19.44 -11.27 -31.34
CA HIS A 22 19.93 -12.52 -30.74
C HIS A 22 19.05 -13.15 -29.63
N ASP A 23 17.96 -12.49 -29.21
CA ASP A 23 17.09 -12.99 -28.11
C ASP A 23 15.77 -13.63 -28.59
N LEU A 24 15.37 -13.41 -29.86
CA LEU A 24 14.13 -13.96 -30.44
C LEU A 24 14.27 -15.43 -30.88
N GLN A 25 15.48 -15.90 -31.22
CA GLN A 25 15.73 -17.32 -31.51
C GLN A 25 15.89 -18.19 -30.24
N ARG A 26 16.12 -17.58 -29.06
CA ARG A 26 16.25 -18.30 -27.78
C ARG A 26 14.89 -18.52 -27.11
N GLN A 27 13.94 -17.60 -27.29
CA GLN A 27 12.58 -17.73 -26.76
C GLN A 27 11.72 -18.73 -27.55
N HIS A 28 11.93 -18.88 -28.87
CA HIS A 28 11.22 -19.88 -29.68
C HIS A 28 11.65 -21.34 -29.41
N LYS A 29 12.89 -21.58 -28.97
CA LYS A 29 13.37 -22.92 -28.57
C LYS A 29 12.89 -23.34 -27.17
N ILE A 30 12.56 -22.39 -26.29
CA ILE A 30 12.08 -22.69 -24.92
C ILE A 30 10.55 -22.94 -24.92
N LYS A 31 9.80 -22.31 -25.84
CA LYS A 31 8.34 -22.52 -25.97
C LYS A 31 8.01 -23.92 -26.54
N ASN A 32 8.77 -24.41 -27.51
CA ASN A 32 8.59 -25.77 -28.06
C ASN A 32 9.02 -26.90 -27.10
N ALA A 33 9.85 -26.62 -26.09
CA ALA A 33 10.26 -27.60 -25.08
C ALA A 33 9.28 -27.71 -23.90
N PHE A 34 8.41 -26.71 -23.70
CA PHE A 34 7.38 -26.71 -22.66
C PHE A 34 6.10 -27.44 -23.13
N ASP A 35 5.73 -27.29 -24.41
CA ASP A 35 4.56 -27.96 -24.99
C ASP A 35 4.75 -29.48 -25.20
N LEU A 36 5.99 -29.96 -25.39
CA LEU A 36 6.32 -31.40 -25.43
C LEU A 36 6.30 -32.08 -24.04
N ARG A 37 6.43 -31.33 -22.94
CA ARG A 37 6.31 -31.86 -21.57
C ARG A 37 4.87 -31.90 -21.05
N GLN A 38 4.00 -31.02 -21.56
CA GLN A 38 2.57 -31.01 -21.21
C GLN A 38 1.80 -32.13 -21.93
N LEU A 39 2.15 -32.48 -23.19
CA LEU A 39 1.54 -33.62 -23.89
C LEU A 39 1.93 -35.00 -23.32
N ASN A 40 3.16 -35.16 -22.80
CA ASN A 40 3.61 -36.43 -22.21
C ASN A 40 3.03 -36.70 -20.80
N ASN A 41 2.67 -35.66 -20.04
CA ASN A 41 2.04 -35.84 -18.72
C ASN A 41 0.54 -36.15 -18.79
N GLN A 42 -0.16 -35.78 -19.87
CA GLN A 42 -1.55 -36.20 -20.10
C GLN A 42 -1.69 -37.66 -20.61
N GLN A 43 -0.62 -38.25 -21.16
CA GLN A 43 -0.59 -39.68 -21.51
C GLN A 43 -0.14 -40.59 -20.35
N SER A 44 0.47 -40.04 -19.29
CA SER A 44 0.90 -40.78 -18.10
C SER A 44 -0.18 -40.95 -17.01
N GLU A 45 -1.19 -40.08 -16.96
CA GLU A 45 -2.28 -40.13 -15.96
C GLU A 45 -3.49 -40.96 -16.44
N ARG A 46 -3.68 -41.16 -17.75
CA ARG A 46 -4.70 -42.08 -18.30
C ARG A 46 -4.32 -43.57 -18.23
N ALA A 47 -3.14 -43.90 -17.70
CA ALA A 47 -2.60 -45.27 -17.64
C ALA A 47 -2.52 -45.88 -16.22
N LYS A 48 -3.16 -45.29 -15.19
CA LYS A 48 -3.16 -45.83 -13.81
C LYS A 48 -4.52 -46.19 -13.21
N ILE A 49 -5.61 -46.14 -13.99
CA ILE A 49 -6.91 -46.70 -13.60
C ILE A 49 -7.33 -47.77 -14.62
N HIS A 50 -6.52 -48.83 -14.75
CA HIS A 50 -7.01 -50.15 -15.17
C HIS A 50 -6.04 -51.26 -14.74
N ASN A 51 -6.58 -52.15 -13.88
CA ASN A 51 -6.21 -53.54 -13.63
C ASN A 51 -5.03 -53.93 -12.71
N LYS A 52 -5.40 -54.29 -11.47
CA LYS A 52 -5.19 -55.64 -10.87
C LYS A 52 -6.51 -55.96 -10.12
N SER A 53 -7.17 -57.12 -10.18
CA SER A 53 -6.78 -58.54 -10.31
C SER A 53 -8.07 -59.35 -10.67
N LYS A 54 -8.15 -60.17 -11.75
CA LYS A 54 -7.87 -61.64 -11.84
C LYS A 54 -8.65 -62.47 -10.78
N ARG A 55 -9.48 -63.51 -11.06
CA ARG A 55 -9.67 -64.55 -12.13
C ARG A 55 -11.12 -65.15 -11.99
N LYS A 56 -11.96 -65.42 -13.02
CA LYS A 56 -12.01 -66.49 -14.10
C LYS A 56 -12.37 -67.92 -13.59
N PRO A 57 -12.84 -68.90 -14.41
CA PRO A 57 -13.62 -68.93 -15.71
C PRO A 57 -14.57 -70.21 -15.79
N PRO A 58 -14.91 -70.86 -16.94
CA PRO A 58 -15.42 -70.48 -18.29
C PRO A 58 -16.75 -71.21 -18.71
N SER A 59 -17.12 -71.03 -20.00
CA SER A 59 -17.95 -71.87 -20.93
C SER A 59 -19.48 -71.78 -20.84
N GLN A 60 -20.13 -71.15 -21.83
CA GLN A 60 -20.84 -71.75 -23.01
C GLN A 60 -22.34 -71.91 -22.68
N GLU A 61 -23.34 -71.62 -23.50
CA GLU A 61 -23.43 -71.46 -24.96
C GLU A 61 -24.81 -70.87 -25.34
N SER A 62 -24.85 -70.11 -26.44
CA SER A 62 -25.88 -70.01 -27.52
C SER A 62 -27.38 -70.25 -27.23
N GLN A 63 -28.36 -69.59 -27.86
CA GLN A 63 -28.43 -68.60 -28.94
C GLN A 63 -29.90 -68.16 -29.03
N ALA A 64 -30.09 -66.90 -29.45
CA ALA A 64 -31.09 -66.42 -30.39
C ALA A 64 -32.54 -66.96 -30.40
N ASN A 65 -33.44 -65.99 -30.19
CA ASN A 65 -34.71 -65.87 -30.91
C ASN A 65 -34.60 -66.23 -32.40
N GLN A 66 -35.46 -67.15 -32.84
CA GLN A 66 -36.18 -67.26 -34.11
C GLN A 66 -37.10 -68.47 -33.88
N GLU A 67 -38.42 -68.49 -34.01
CA GLU A 67 -39.40 -67.68 -34.70
C GLU A 67 -40.78 -68.03 -34.11
N LYS A 68 -41.70 -67.07 -34.20
CA LYS A 68 -43.11 -67.27 -34.57
C LYS A 68 -43.99 -68.27 -33.79
N THR A 69 -45.03 -67.67 -33.20
CA THR A 69 -46.43 -68.14 -33.20
C THR A 69 -46.69 -69.54 -32.69
N SER A 70 -47.29 -69.61 -31.50
CA SER A 70 -48.59 -70.27 -31.28
C SER A 70 -49.03 -69.92 -29.86
N GLN A 71 -49.69 -68.77 -29.68
CA GLN A 71 -51.15 -68.65 -29.66
C GLN A 71 -51.79 -69.55 -28.59
N ASP A 72 -52.16 -68.89 -27.50
CA ASP A 72 -53.41 -69.08 -26.78
C ASP A 72 -53.72 -70.49 -26.26
N ARG A 73 -53.32 -70.72 -24.99
CA ARG A 73 -54.21 -71.20 -23.91
C ARG A 73 -53.38 -71.69 -22.72
N PHE A 74 -53.08 -70.80 -21.77
CA PHE A 74 -52.83 -71.22 -20.39
C PHE A 74 -53.20 -70.13 -19.37
N ASN A 75 -54.18 -69.28 -19.71
CA ASN A 75 -54.84 -68.37 -18.77
C ASN A 75 -56.16 -69.02 -18.35
N ASN A 76 -56.28 -69.42 -17.08
CA ASN A 76 -57.51 -69.34 -16.26
C ASN A 76 -57.36 -70.10 -14.93
N LYS A 77 -56.46 -69.64 -14.05
CA LYS A 77 -56.48 -70.05 -12.63
C LYS A 77 -55.88 -69.05 -11.63
N LEU A 78 -55.74 -67.77 -11.99
CA LEU A 78 -54.98 -66.77 -11.22
C LEU A 78 -55.80 -65.51 -10.82
N ASP A 79 -57.13 -65.58 -10.79
CA ASP A 79 -57.98 -64.38 -10.73
C ASP A 79 -58.57 -64.03 -9.35
N ASN A 80 -58.24 -64.77 -8.29
CA ASN A 80 -58.80 -64.49 -6.94
C ASN A 80 -57.76 -64.04 -5.89
N SER A 81 -56.53 -63.69 -6.27
CA SER A 81 -55.53 -63.13 -5.34
C SER A 81 -55.03 -61.72 -5.70
N GLN A 82 -55.62 -61.04 -6.69
CA GLN A 82 -55.20 -59.70 -7.14
C GLN A 82 -56.08 -58.55 -6.62
N GLN A 83 -57.25 -58.81 -6.02
CA GLN A 83 -58.16 -57.74 -5.60
C GLN A 83 -57.87 -57.15 -4.20
N ASP A 84 -57.16 -57.86 -3.31
CA ASP A 84 -56.83 -57.34 -1.98
C ASP A 84 -55.58 -56.46 -1.95
N THR A 85 -54.70 -56.55 -2.95
CA THR A 85 -53.49 -55.71 -3.05
C THR A 85 -53.78 -54.30 -3.57
N VAL A 86 -54.82 -54.11 -4.39
CA VAL A 86 -55.10 -52.81 -5.03
C VAL A 86 -55.66 -51.77 -4.05
N ARG A 87 -56.43 -52.18 -3.02
CA ARG A 87 -57.01 -51.25 -2.03
C ARG A 87 -56.03 -50.70 -1.01
N GLN A 88 -54.93 -51.40 -0.71
CA GLN A 88 -53.91 -50.90 0.22
C GLN A 88 -52.95 -49.91 -0.46
N ASP A 89 -52.68 -50.07 -1.76
CA ASP A 89 -51.80 -49.17 -2.50
C ASP A 89 -52.43 -47.79 -2.75
N GLU A 90 -53.75 -47.68 -2.99
CA GLU A 90 -54.42 -46.39 -3.21
C GLU A 90 -54.43 -45.48 -1.97
N MET A 91 -54.57 -46.03 -0.75
CA MET A 91 -54.53 -45.23 0.49
C MET A 91 -53.12 -44.75 0.87
N ILE A 92 -52.08 -45.49 0.48
CA ILE A 92 -50.68 -45.11 0.73
C ILE A 92 -50.26 -44.01 -0.26
N GLN A 93 -50.73 -44.08 -1.50
CA GLN A 93 -50.46 -43.08 -2.53
C GLN A 93 -51.05 -41.70 -2.16
N ASP A 94 -52.33 -41.64 -1.75
CA ASP A 94 -52.98 -40.39 -1.31
C ASP A 94 -52.30 -39.76 -0.08
N HIS A 95 -51.75 -40.57 0.83
CA HIS A 95 -51.02 -40.05 1.99
C HIS A 95 -49.61 -39.55 1.61
N PHE A 96 -48.98 -40.16 0.60
CA PHE A 96 -47.69 -39.72 0.07
C PHE A 96 -47.80 -38.42 -0.74
N ASP A 97 -48.83 -38.29 -1.58
CA ASP A 97 -49.03 -37.12 -2.43
C ASP A 97 -49.36 -35.87 -1.60
N ASN A 98 -50.23 -35.99 -0.58
CA ASN A 98 -50.52 -34.89 0.35
C ASN A 98 -49.31 -34.48 1.21
N LYS A 99 -48.39 -35.40 1.50
CA LYS A 99 -47.15 -35.11 2.25
C LYS A 99 -46.09 -34.47 1.34
N TRP A 100 -46.07 -34.82 0.05
CA TRP A 100 -45.20 -34.23 -0.96
C TRP A 100 -45.58 -32.79 -1.30
N ASP A 101 -46.87 -32.49 -1.47
CA ASP A 101 -47.35 -31.13 -1.78
C ASP A 101 -47.09 -30.15 -0.62
N ASN A 102 -47.38 -30.55 0.63
CA ASN A 102 -47.05 -29.73 1.80
C ASN A 102 -45.53 -29.51 1.96
N SER A 103 -44.71 -30.53 1.64
CA SER A 103 -43.26 -30.38 1.65
C SER A 103 -42.76 -29.42 0.55
N GLN A 104 -43.40 -29.39 -0.63
CA GLN A 104 -43.05 -28.45 -1.70
C GLN A 104 -43.42 -27.01 -1.31
N GLU A 105 -44.60 -26.78 -0.74
CA GLU A 105 -44.99 -25.44 -0.25
C GLU A 105 -44.08 -24.93 0.87
N ASP A 106 -43.72 -25.78 1.83
CA ASP A 106 -42.79 -25.42 2.90
C ASP A 106 -41.38 -25.10 2.37
N THR A 107 -40.93 -25.83 1.33
CA THR A 107 -39.65 -25.56 0.68
C THR A 107 -39.67 -24.23 -0.09
N VAL A 108 -40.77 -23.93 -0.79
CA VAL A 108 -40.95 -22.66 -1.51
C VAL A 108 -41.02 -21.48 -0.55
N ARG A 109 -41.74 -21.61 0.57
CA ARG A 109 -41.80 -20.57 1.62
C ARG A 109 -40.43 -20.33 2.27
N GLN A 110 -39.69 -21.41 2.54
CA GLN A 110 -38.33 -21.31 3.09
C GLN A 110 -37.38 -20.62 2.10
N ASP A 111 -37.45 -20.96 0.80
CA ASP A 111 -36.69 -20.30 -0.26
C ASP A 111 -37.02 -18.81 -0.41
N GLU A 112 -38.29 -18.41 -0.28
CA GLU A 112 -38.69 -16.99 -0.29
C GLU A 112 -38.21 -16.24 0.95
N MET A 113 -38.27 -16.87 2.13
CA MET A 113 -37.75 -16.30 3.37
C MET A 113 -36.23 -16.10 3.30
N ASP A 114 -35.49 -17.07 2.75
CA ASP A 114 -34.04 -16.99 2.59
C ASP A 114 -33.63 -15.97 1.52
N LYS A 115 -34.39 -15.84 0.42
CA LYS A 115 -34.22 -14.76 -0.57
C LYS A 115 -34.47 -13.38 0.04
N ASN A 116 -35.52 -13.22 0.83
CA ASN A 116 -35.83 -11.96 1.51
C ASN A 116 -34.77 -11.61 2.56
N ARG A 117 -34.24 -12.61 3.29
CA ARG A 117 -33.14 -12.42 4.25
C ARG A 117 -31.84 -11.99 3.56
N PHE A 118 -31.52 -12.60 2.42
CA PHE A 118 -30.37 -12.22 1.61
C PHE A 118 -30.51 -10.79 1.05
N LYS A 119 -31.69 -10.44 0.54
CA LYS A 119 -32.00 -9.09 0.06
C LYS A 119 -31.88 -8.04 1.17
N ASN A 120 -32.46 -8.29 2.34
CA ASN A 120 -32.33 -7.38 3.49
C ASN A 120 -30.87 -7.22 3.93
N SER A 121 -30.08 -8.30 3.90
CA SER A 121 -28.65 -8.22 4.20
C SER A 121 -27.87 -7.42 3.17
N LEU A 122 -28.25 -7.49 1.88
CA LEU A 122 -27.66 -6.69 0.82
C LEU A 122 -28.04 -5.20 0.96
N ASP A 123 -29.30 -4.93 1.27
CA ASP A 123 -29.81 -3.57 1.48
C ASP A 123 -29.12 -2.91 2.70
N LEU A 124 -28.94 -3.64 3.81
CA LEU A 124 -28.18 -3.16 4.98
C LEU A 124 -26.71 -2.87 4.65
N LEU A 125 -26.05 -3.73 3.88
CA LEU A 125 -24.66 -3.49 3.44
C LEU A 125 -24.58 -2.26 2.53
N GLN A 126 -25.60 -2.02 1.71
CA GLN A 126 -25.67 -0.89 0.80
C GLN A 126 -25.95 0.41 1.56
N GLU A 127 -26.84 0.39 2.56
CA GLU A 127 -27.06 1.50 3.49
C GLU A 127 -25.80 1.85 4.29
N ASP A 128 -25.08 0.83 4.79
CA ASP A 128 -23.79 1.03 5.47
C ASP A 128 -22.76 1.66 4.53
N GLN A 129 -22.65 1.20 3.28
CA GLN A 129 -21.75 1.78 2.27
C GLN A 129 -22.09 3.24 1.99
N VAL A 130 -23.37 3.58 1.76
CA VAL A 130 -23.81 4.97 1.53
C VAL A 130 -23.54 5.85 2.74
N SER A 131 -23.79 5.34 3.95
CA SER A 131 -23.49 6.04 5.21
C SER A 131 -21.99 6.31 5.37
N GLN A 132 -21.13 5.36 5.00
CA GLN A 132 -19.67 5.56 5.04
C GLN A 132 -19.21 6.57 3.99
N GLU A 133 -19.72 6.50 2.75
CA GLU A 133 -19.36 7.47 1.70
C GLU A 133 -19.76 8.90 2.09
N GLN A 134 -20.95 9.08 2.67
CA GLN A 134 -21.40 10.38 3.16
C GLN A 134 -20.46 10.93 4.26
N LYS A 135 -20.08 10.09 5.24
CA LYS A 135 -19.12 10.49 6.30
C LYS A 135 -17.77 10.93 5.74
N VAL A 136 -17.28 10.26 4.69
CA VAL A 136 -16.02 10.62 4.02
C VAL A 136 -16.16 11.96 3.29
N GLN A 137 -17.28 12.17 2.60
CA GLN A 137 -17.57 13.44 1.90
C GLN A 137 -17.69 14.61 2.88
N ASP A 138 -18.42 14.44 3.98
CA ASP A 138 -18.59 15.47 5.02
C ASP A 138 -17.23 15.84 5.64
N ARG A 139 -16.37 14.84 5.86
CA ARG A 139 -15.00 15.07 6.34
C ARG A 139 -14.16 15.88 5.35
N PHE A 140 -14.28 15.62 4.05
CA PHE A 140 -13.58 16.44 3.04
C PHE A 140 -14.10 17.89 3.03
N ASN A 141 -15.42 18.09 3.12
CA ASN A 141 -16.02 19.42 3.19
C ASN A 141 -15.49 20.20 4.41
N ALA A 142 -15.47 19.57 5.59
CA ALA A 142 -14.94 20.19 6.81
C ALA A 142 -13.45 20.58 6.68
N ARG A 143 -12.63 19.77 6.01
CA ARG A 143 -11.21 20.08 5.74
C ARG A 143 -11.03 21.26 4.79
N LEU A 144 -11.88 21.37 3.75
CA LEU A 144 -11.86 22.52 2.85
C LEU A 144 -12.31 23.79 3.58
N ASP A 145 -13.32 23.72 4.44
CA ASP A 145 -13.75 24.87 5.25
C ASP A 145 -12.64 25.37 6.17
N MET A 146 -11.91 24.44 6.81
CA MET A 146 -10.72 24.77 7.63
C MET A 146 -9.64 25.45 6.78
N LEU A 147 -9.34 24.90 5.61
CA LEU A 147 -8.37 25.50 4.68
C LEU A 147 -8.80 26.92 4.27
N HIS A 148 -10.03 27.10 3.81
CA HIS A 148 -10.54 28.40 3.36
C HIS A 148 -10.51 29.44 4.49
N LYS A 149 -10.89 29.04 5.71
CA LYS A 149 -10.79 29.89 6.90
C LYS A 149 -9.34 30.28 7.21
N ALA A 150 -8.41 29.34 7.16
CA ALA A 150 -7.01 29.64 7.37
C ALA A 150 -6.44 30.57 6.27
N CYS A 151 -6.80 30.32 5.01
CA CYS A 151 -6.41 31.18 3.89
C CYS A 151 -6.95 32.61 4.04
N SER A 152 -8.22 32.78 4.41
CA SER A 152 -8.79 34.13 4.59
C SER A 152 -8.12 34.91 5.73
N LEU A 153 -7.67 34.23 6.79
CA LEU A 153 -7.00 34.84 7.92
C LEU A 153 -5.51 35.13 7.66
N TYR A 154 -4.79 34.20 7.02
CA TYR A 154 -3.33 34.21 7.04
C TYR A 154 -2.68 34.49 5.67
N TYR A 155 -3.39 34.35 4.54
CA TYR A 155 -2.77 34.42 3.20
C TYR A 155 -2.03 35.73 2.91
N ASN A 156 -2.54 36.87 3.41
CA ASN A 156 -1.90 38.18 3.24
C ASN A 156 -0.97 38.56 4.41
N SER A 157 -0.77 37.66 5.38
CA SER A 157 0.07 37.92 6.55
C SER A 157 1.54 37.63 6.28
N SER A 158 2.44 38.12 7.15
CA SER A 158 3.87 37.79 7.08
C SER A 158 4.18 36.31 7.33
N LEU A 159 3.22 35.53 7.86
CA LEU A 159 3.37 34.09 8.04
C LEU A 159 3.35 33.36 6.69
N PHE A 160 2.59 33.88 5.73
CA PHE A 160 2.47 33.34 4.38
C PHE A 160 3.51 33.99 3.45
N ARG A 161 4.79 33.88 3.81
CA ARG A 161 5.88 34.24 2.90
C ARG A 161 6.29 32.99 2.16
N PRO A 162 5.95 32.81 0.86
CA PRO A 162 6.37 31.65 0.11
C PRO A 162 7.90 31.61 0.07
N LYS A 163 8.50 30.80 0.93
CA LYS A 163 9.93 30.55 0.91
C LYS A 163 10.14 29.61 -0.24
N ARG A 164 10.53 30.17 -1.39
CA ARG A 164 10.91 29.40 -2.58
C ARG A 164 12.11 28.52 -2.24
N ALA A 165 11.88 27.39 -1.58
CA ALA A 165 12.71 26.22 -1.78
C ALA A 165 12.72 25.99 -3.30
N GLY A 166 13.87 25.66 -3.89
CA GLY A 166 13.99 25.36 -5.33
C GLY A 166 13.21 24.13 -5.80
N TYR A 167 12.16 23.75 -5.09
CA TYR A 167 11.26 22.63 -5.33
C TYR A 167 9.82 23.16 -5.27
N VAL A 168 9.35 23.73 -6.37
CA VAL A 168 7.90 23.82 -6.63
C VAL A 168 7.52 22.43 -7.10
N PRO A 169 6.77 21.62 -6.33
CA PRO A 169 6.26 20.36 -6.86
C PRO A 169 5.37 20.75 -8.03
N MET A 170 5.84 20.47 -9.25
CA MET A 170 4.99 20.61 -10.42
C MET A 170 3.74 19.76 -10.17
N PRO A 171 2.54 20.35 -10.13
CA PRO A 171 1.32 19.58 -10.00
C PRO A 171 1.31 18.53 -11.09
N LEU A 172 1.13 17.26 -10.71
CA LEU A 172 1.00 16.20 -11.69
C LEU A 172 -0.38 16.33 -12.32
N TYR A 173 -0.41 16.93 -13.51
CA TYR A 173 -1.58 16.94 -14.37
C TYR A 173 -1.66 15.61 -15.12
N ARG A 174 -2.76 14.89 -14.96
CA ARG A 174 -3.00 13.63 -15.66
C ARG A 174 -4.48 13.57 -16.09
N PRO A 175 -4.78 13.41 -17.38
CA PRO A 175 -6.13 13.06 -17.79
C PRO A 175 -6.42 11.63 -17.30
N VAL A 176 -7.56 11.45 -16.62
CA VAL A 176 -8.13 10.13 -16.32
C VAL A 176 -9.48 10.08 -17.03
N MET A 177 -9.51 9.39 -18.17
CA MET A 177 -10.65 9.41 -19.09
C MET A 177 -11.00 10.86 -19.49
N ASN A 178 -12.25 11.29 -19.25
CA ASN A 178 -12.75 12.63 -19.57
C ASN A 178 -12.57 13.65 -18.41
N ILE A 179 -11.92 13.26 -17.31
CA ILE A 179 -11.70 14.12 -16.13
C ILE A 179 -10.25 14.61 -16.12
N SER A 180 -10.10 15.90 -15.87
CA SER A 180 -8.80 16.51 -15.62
C SER A 180 -8.42 16.36 -14.15
N VAL A 181 -7.30 15.70 -13.86
CA VAL A 181 -6.86 15.45 -12.48
C VAL A 181 -5.54 16.15 -12.22
N ARG A 182 -5.52 16.99 -11.18
CA ARG A 182 -4.32 17.66 -10.67
C ARG A 182 -4.00 17.18 -9.26
N TYR A 183 -2.82 16.58 -9.12
CA TYR A 183 -2.35 16.09 -7.83
C TYR A 183 -1.06 16.81 -7.40
N CYS A 184 -1.03 17.38 -6.20
CA CYS A 184 0.21 17.93 -5.62
C CYS A 184 0.90 16.87 -4.73
N PRO A 185 2.09 16.35 -5.11
CA PRO A 185 2.76 15.28 -4.37
C PRO A 185 3.59 15.81 -3.20
N ILE A 186 2.97 15.93 -2.03
CA ILE A 186 3.66 16.36 -0.81
C ILE A 186 4.52 15.22 -0.25
N ALA A 187 5.78 15.53 0.07
CA ALA A 187 6.67 14.53 0.63
C ALA A 187 6.14 14.03 1.98
N LYS A 188 6.22 12.71 2.18
CA LYS A 188 5.86 12.01 3.45
C LYS A 188 4.37 11.93 3.78
N THR A 189 3.50 12.28 2.83
CA THR A 189 2.04 12.25 2.99
C THR A 189 1.35 11.30 2.01
N SER A 190 2.04 10.24 1.54
CA SER A 190 1.62 9.27 0.48
C SER A 190 1.98 9.60 -0.96
N ALA A 191 2.84 10.61 -1.22
CA ALA A 191 3.31 10.92 -2.58
C ALA A 191 3.76 9.71 -3.41
N THR A 192 4.49 8.76 -2.82
CA THR A 192 4.94 7.54 -3.51
C THR A 192 3.76 6.65 -3.93
N THR A 193 2.77 6.46 -3.04
CA THR A 193 1.55 5.70 -3.28
C THR A 193 0.81 6.23 -4.52
N TRP A 194 0.51 7.52 -4.54
CA TRP A 194 -0.16 8.17 -5.67
C TRP A 194 0.67 8.17 -6.95
N THR A 195 1.99 8.36 -6.85
CA THR A 195 2.88 8.28 -8.02
C THR A 195 2.81 6.90 -8.69
N VAL A 196 2.85 5.82 -7.90
CA VAL A 196 2.73 4.44 -8.40
C VAL A 196 1.33 4.18 -8.97
N PHE A 197 0.29 4.66 -8.30
CA PHE A 197 -1.08 4.54 -8.78
C PHE A 197 -1.27 5.20 -10.16
N PHE A 198 -0.82 6.44 -10.34
CA PHE A 198 -0.91 7.12 -11.64
C PHE A 198 -0.05 6.47 -12.72
N ALA A 199 1.11 5.90 -12.36
CA ALA A 199 1.88 5.09 -13.30
C ALA A 199 1.10 3.85 -13.76
N GLY A 200 0.35 3.20 -12.86
CA GLY A 200 -0.56 2.10 -13.17
C GLY A 200 -1.68 2.50 -14.13
N ILE A 201 -2.31 3.66 -13.91
CA ILE A 201 -3.32 4.21 -14.84
C ILE A 201 -2.70 4.41 -16.23
N ARG A 202 -1.54 5.05 -16.31
CA ARG A 202 -0.86 5.29 -17.59
C ARG A 202 -0.58 3.98 -18.33
N ASP A 203 -0.06 2.97 -17.63
CA ASP A 203 0.27 1.69 -18.23
C ASP A 203 -0.99 0.95 -18.71
N HIS A 204 -2.09 1.08 -17.98
CA HIS A 204 -3.40 0.55 -18.36
C HIS A 204 -3.94 1.23 -19.63
N MET A 205 -3.88 2.57 -19.70
CA MET A 205 -4.31 3.33 -20.88
C MET A 205 -3.45 3.00 -22.11
N ARG A 206 -2.12 2.88 -21.93
CA ARG A 206 -1.19 2.50 -23.01
C ARG A 206 -1.51 1.12 -23.59
N LYS A 207 -1.85 0.14 -22.73
CA LYS A 207 -2.17 -1.23 -23.17
C LYS A 207 -3.46 -1.31 -23.97
N ARG A 208 -4.42 -0.40 -23.77
CA ARG A 208 -5.72 -0.43 -24.43
C ARG A 208 -5.74 0.10 -25.88
N HIS A 209 -4.63 0.61 -26.43
CA HIS A 209 -4.58 1.21 -27.79
C HIS A 209 -5.80 2.10 -28.09
N VAL A 210 -5.87 3.26 -27.45
CA VAL A 210 -6.74 4.33 -27.97
C VAL A 210 -5.94 5.05 -29.06
N GLU A 211 -5.96 4.46 -30.26
CA GLU A 211 -5.69 5.19 -31.51
C GLU A 211 -6.93 6.04 -31.83
N GLY A 212 -6.75 7.35 -32.00
CA GLY A 212 -7.76 8.22 -32.59
C GLY A 212 -8.82 8.78 -31.64
N SER A 213 -8.57 9.97 -31.10
CA SER A 213 -9.30 11.16 -31.53
C SER A 213 -8.71 12.39 -30.86
N GLU A 214 -8.42 13.37 -31.71
CA GLU A 214 -8.06 14.73 -31.38
C GLU A 214 -9.10 15.38 -30.47
N GLU A 215 -8.60 16.35 -29.71
CA GLU A 215 -9.31 17.52 -29.20
C GLU A 215 -10.82 17.42 -28.91
N ARG A 216 -11.14 17.69 -27.63
CA ARG A 216 -12.08 18.74 -27.19
C ARG A 216 -13.36 18.24 -26.51
N SER A 217 -13.46 18.56 -25.22
CA SER A 217 -14.49 19.45 -24.67
C SER A 217 -13.96 20.03 -23.36
N LYS A 218 -14.35 21.26 -23.02
CA LYS A 218 -14.00 21.92 -21.76
C LYS A 218 -14.24 20.93 -20.62
N ALA A 219 -13.19 20.61 -19.87
CA ALA A 219 -13.35 19.90 -18.60
C ALA A 219 -14.05 20.87 -17.63
N ASP A 220 -15.38 20.84 -17.59
CA ASP A 220 -16.13 21.51 -16.53
C ASP A 220 -15.89 20.83 -15.16
N ASP A 221 -15.28 19.64 -15.14
CA ASP A 221 -14.85 18.93 -13.92
C ASP A 221 -13.32 18.72 -13.86
N GLU A 222 -12.57 19.70 -13.34
CA GLU A 222 -11.17 19.52 -12.91
C GLU A 222 -11.15 19.11 -11.41
N ILE A 223 -10.50 17.99 -11.09
CA ILE A 223 -10.33 17.52 -9.70
C ILE A 223 -8.90 17.84 -9.25
N HIS A 224 -8.79 18.78 -8.31
CA HIS A 224 -7.55 19.06 -7.59
C HIS A 224 -7.58 18.36 -6.24
N PHE A 225 -6.53 17.61 -5.93
CA PHE A 225 -6.41 17.01 -4.62
C PHE A 225 -4.96 16.86 -4.14
N THR A 226 -4.82 16.66 -2.84
CA THR A 226 -3.54 16.27 -2.23
C THR A 226 -3.78 15.49 -0.94
N PHE A 227 -2.70 14.98 -0.36
CA PHE A 227 -2.71 14.40 0.97
C PHE A 227 -1.76 15.15 1.88
N VAL A 228 -2.20 15.36 3.12
CA VAL A 228 -1.44 15.95 4.22
C VAL A 228 -1.26 14.91 5.32
N ARG A 229 -0.53 15.25 6.38
CA ARG A 229 -0.22 14.37 7.50
C ARG A 229 0.00 15.21 8.75
N GLU A 230 -0.28 14.65 9.91
CA GLU A 230 0.09 15.24 11.20
C GLU A 230 1.56 15.73 11.16
N PRO A 231 1.82 17.04 11.39
CA PRO A 231 3.12 17.67 11.16
C PRO A 231 4.31 17.04 11.89
N TYR A 232 4.17 16.67 13.17
CA TYR A 232 5.27 16.07 13.94
C TYR A 232 5.59 14.64 13.45
N SER A 233 4.56 13.86 13.16
CA SER A 233 4.65 12.56 12.52
C SER A 233 5.31 12.64 11.15
N ARG A 234 5.05 13.71 10.39
CA ARG A 234 5.70 13.98 9.10
C ARG A 234 7.19 14.29 9.29
N MET A 235 7.52 15.12 10.27
CA MET A 235 8.90 15.46 10.64
C MET A 235 9.70 14.21 11.00
N LEU A 236 9.19 13.36 11.89
CA LEU A 236 9.83 12.09 12.23
C LEU A 236 9.99 11.18 11.00
N SER A 237 8.97 11.12 10.14
CA SER A 237 9.07 10.35 8.88
C SER A 237 10.14 10.86 7.93
N GLY A 238 10.39 12.17 7.93
CA GLY A 238 11.48 12.82 7.22
C GLY A 238 12.82 12.34 7.74
N TYR A 239 13.06 12.54 9.04
CA TYR A 239 14.28 12.13 9.72
C TYR A 239 14.61 10.65 9.52
N VAL A 240 13.65 9.76 9.83
CA VAL A 240 13.86 8.31 9.80
C VAL A 240 14.25 7.83 8.41
N ASP A 241 13.59 8.35 7.36
CA ASP A 241 13.85 7.91 5.99
C ASP A 241 15.11 8.52 5.36
N LYS A 242 15.48 9.74 5.75
CA LYS A 242 16.53 10.51 5.08
C LYS A 242 17.84 10.58 5.84
N LEU A 243 17.81 10.58 7.17
CA LEU A 243 18.99 10.79 8.01
C LEU A 243 19.31 9.57 8.88
N LEU A 244 18.31 8.92 9.49
CA LEU A 244 18.54 7.70 10.27
C LEU A 244 18.89 6.50 9.36
N THR A 245 18.04 6.22 8.38
CA THR A 245 18.24 5.13 7.41
C THR A 245 19.44 5.43 6.52
N PRO A 246 20.29 4.43 6.19
CA PRO A 246 21.44 4.62 5.32
C PRO A 246 21.12 5.34 4.00
N ASN A 247 21.63 6.58 3.88
CA ASN A 247 21.34 7.45 2.74
C ASN A 247 22.45 8.49 2.54
N ALA A 248 23.53 8.06 1.85
CA ALA A 248 24.71 8.89 1.63
C ALA A 248 24.43 10.24 0.95
N LEU A 249 23.37 10.33 0.13
CA LEU A 249 22.99 11.60 -0.49
C LEU A 249 22.54 12.61 0.56
N PHE A 250 21.57 12.24 1.40
CA PHE A 250 20.99 13.12 2.42
C PHE A 250 21.96 13.42 3.55
N TRP A 251 22.84 12.48 3.90
CA TRP A 251 23.95 12.76 4.79
C TRP A 251 24.89 13.82 4.21
N TRP A 252 25.18 13.74 2.91
CA TRP A 252 26.05 14.70 2.25
C TRP A 252 25.42 16.10 2.13
N ILE A 253 24.15 16.22 1.70
CA ILE A 253 23.46 17.52 1.56
C ILE A 253 23.06 18.12 2.91
N THR A 254 22.39 17.35 3.77
CA THR A 254 21.75 17.85 4.99
C THR A 254 22.57 17.45 6.20
N GLY A 255 22.94 16.18 6.32
CA GLY A 255 23.59 15.65 7.53
C GLY A 255 24.85 16.42 7.93
N ARG A 256 25.77 16.64 6.99
CA ARG A 256 27.00 17.39 7.24
C ARG A 256 26.75 18.87 7.58
N PHE A 257 25.72 19.47 7.00
CA PHE A 257 25.34 20.84 7.34
C PHE A 257 24.87 20.91 8.80
N VAL A 258 23.96 20.01 9.18
CA VAL A 258 23.43 19.91 10.53
C VAL A 258 24.55 19.72 11.55
N VAL A 259 25.46 18.77 11.32
CA VAL A 259 26.60 18.51 12.22
C VAL A 259 27.49 19.75 12.35
N ARG A 260 27.89 20.38 11.23
CA ARG A 260 28.75 21.58 11.27
C ARG A 260 28.12 22.76 11.99
N LYS A 261 26.80 22.91 11.87
CA LYS A 261 26.08 24.08 12.38
C LYS A 261 25.72 23.93 13.86
N PHE A 262 25.29 22.74 14.28
CA PHE A 262 24.64 22.54 15.59
C PHE A 262 25.42 21.66 16.56
N ARG A 263 26.44 20.92 16.11
CA ARG A 263 27.21 20.01 16.97
C ARG A 263 28.54 20.64 17.42
N PRO A 264 28.69 21.03 18.69
CA PRO A 264 29.98 21.44 19.21
C PRO A 264 30.95 20.25 19.26
N ASN A 265 32.23 20.48 19.01
CA ASN A 265 33.30 19.46 19.09
C ASN A 265 33.01 18.18 18.28
N ALA A 266 32.38 18.32 17.11
CA ALA A 266 32.08 17.20 16.23
C ALA A 266 33.35 16.45 15.78
N THR A 267 33.30 15.12 15.77
CA THR A 267 34.42 14.31 15.28
C THR A 267 34.66 14.56 13.79
N MET A 268 35.89 14.32 13.33
CA MET A 268 36.22 14.41 11.91
C MET A 268 35.33 13.49 11.05
N ASN A 269 34.99 12.31 11.57
CA ASN A 269 34.09 11.39 10.88
C ASN A 269 32.67 11.98 10.73
N SER A 270 32.11 12.53 11.80
CA SER A 270 30.80 13.20 11.77
C SER A 270 30.77 14.38 10.81
N LEU A 271 31.82 15.22 10.79
CA LEU A 271 31.94 16.37 9.89
C LEU A 271 32.06 15.95 8.41
N LYS A 272 32.76 14.84 8.16
CA LYS A 272 32.97 14.29 6.81
C LYS A 272 31.73 13.59 6.29
N CYS A 273 31.05 12.82 7.14
CA CYS A 273 29.99 11.91 6.73
C CYS A 273 28.58 12.44 7.01
N GLY A 274 28.32 13.05 8.18
CA GLY A 274 26.98 13.54 8.55
C GLY A 274 25.92 12.44 8.71
N HIS A 275 26.37 11.20 8.94
CA HIS A 275 25.53 9.99 9.01
C HIS A 275 24.90 9.76 10.39
N ASP A 276 25.37 10.50 11.39
CA ASP A 276 25.08 10.34 12.81
C ASP A 276 24.29 11.54 13.38
N VAL A 277 23.53 12.24 12.53
CA VAL A 277 22.63 13.32 12.98
C VAL A 277 21.56 12.75 13.91
N THR A 278 21.43 13.35 15.09
CA THR A 278 20.40 13.01 16.08
C THR A 278 19.08 13.68 15.75
N PHE A 279 17.97 13.17 16.30
CA PHE A 279 16.66 13.79 16.10
C PHE A 279 16.58 15.23 16.65
N PRO A 280 17.13 15.56 17.84
CA PRO A 280 17.14 16.95 18.33
C PRO A 280 17.91 17.92 17.41
N GLU A 281 19.06 17.51 16.87
CA GLU A 281 19.80 18.33 15.89
C GLU A 281 19.01 18.53 14.60
N PHE A 282 18.27 17.51 14.17
CA PHE A 282 17.38 17.60 13.02
C PHE A 282 16.22 18.58 13.27
N VAL A 283 15.59 18.58 14.45
CA VAL A 283 14.53 19.55 14.79
C VAL A 283 15.06 20.98 14.72
N LYS A 284 16.25 21.25 15.30
CA LYS A 284 16.91 22.56 15.20
C LYS A 284 17.14 22.97 13.75
N TYR A 285 17.55 22.03 12.90
CA TYR A 285 17.72 22.28 11.47
C TYR A 285 16.39 22.62 10.77
N VAL A 286 15.29 21.94 11.06
CA VAL A 286 13.98 22.26 10.46
C VAL A 286 13.57 23.68 10.82
N VAL A 287 13.66 24.05 12.10
CA VAL A 287 13.37 25.41 12.58
C VAL A 287 14.29 26.43 11.90
N TYR A 288 15.60 26.21 11.93
CA TYR A 288 16.59 27.12 11.35
C TYR A 288 16.40 27.30 9.84
N SER A 289 16.26 26.22 9.09
CA SER A 289 16.09 26.26 7.64
C SER A 289 14.80 26.98 7.27
N GLN A 290 13.72 26.72 8.00
CA GLN A 290 12.47 27.43 7.78
C GLN A 290 12.62 28.91 8.11
N GLN A 291 13.24 29.31 9.22
CA GLN A 291 13.40 30.72 9.58
C GLN A 291 14.29 31.49 8.59
N THR A 292 15.44 30.94 8.24
CA THR A 292 16.48 31.60 7.42
C THR A 292 16.27 31.45 5.92
N GLY A 293 15.55 30.42 5.47
CA GLY A 293 15.47 30.02 4.07
C GLY A 293 16.72 29.28 3.58
N GLU A 294 17.70 29.01 4.44
CA GLU A 294 18.92 28.31 4.08
C GLU A 294 18.72 26.78 4.13
N GLN A 295 19.28 26.05 3.16
CA GLN A 295 19.23 24.57 3.11
C GLN A 295 17.81 23.98 3.17
N LEU A 296 16.80 24.69 2.63
CA LEU A 296 15.44 24.18 2.53
C LEU A 296 15.40 22.86 1.74
N ASN A 297 14.62 21.90 2.22
CA ASN A 297 14.47 20.60 1.58
C ASN A 297 13.00 20.18 1.56
N GLY A 298 12.48 19.81 0.38
CA GLY A 298 11.08 19.42 0.21
C GLY A 298 10.60 18.29 1.14
N HIS A 299 11.50 17.44 1.64
CA HIS A 299 11.15 16.39 2.59
C HIS A 299 10.95 16.87 4.04
N PHE A 300 11.41 18.08 4.36
CA PHE A 300 11.47 18.61 5.73
C PHE A 300 10.73 19.94 5.91
N ILE A 301 10.57 20.74 4.84
CA ILE A 301 9.79 21.98 4.90
C ILE A 301 8.33 21.72 5.27
N PRO A 302 7.62 22.69 5.85
CA PRO A 302 6.19 22.59 6.15
C PRO A 302 5.35 22.17 4.93
N THR A 303 4.16 21.65 5.22
CA THR A 303 3.21 21.17 4.22
C THR A 303 2.66 22.34 3.40
N HIS A 304 2.28 23.44 4.06
CA HIS A 304 1.75 24.62 3.39
C HIS A 304 2.70 25.25 2.37
N ASP A 305 4.01 25.06 2.51
CA ASP A 305 5.03 25.59 1.59
C ASP A 305 5.26 24.71 0.35
N GLN A 306 4.69 23.50 0.30
CA GLN A 306 4.88 22.58 -0.82
C GLN A 306 3.81 22.71 -1.91
N CYS A 307 2.65 23.29 -1.63
CA CYS A 307 1.60 23.44 -2.62
C CYS A 307 0.89 24.78 -2.46
N ASP A 308 0.31 25.29 -3.54
CA ASP A 308 -0.43 26.54 -3.54
C ASP A 308 -1.87 26.36 -3.03
N PHE A 309 -2.01 26.06 -1.74
CA PHE A 309 -3.29 25.71 -1.10
C PHE A 309 -4.37 26.79 -1.15
N CYS A 310 -3.98 28.08 -1.11
CA CYS A 310 -4.94 29.18 -1.08
C CYS A 310 -5.33 29.71 -2.46
N THR A 311 -4.63 29.30 -3.53
CA THR A 311 -4.89 29.80 -4.89
C THR A 311 -5.41 28.71 -5.84
N LEU A 312 -5.14 27.43 -5.56
CA LEU A 312 -5.67 26.32 -6.34
C LEU A 312 -7.01 25.82 -5.76
N PRO A 313 -7.98 25.47 -6.62
CA PRO A 313 -9.32 25.05 -6.19
C PRO A 313 -9.34 23.56 -5.78
N TYR A 314 -8.75 23.24 -4.63
CA TYR A 314 -8.76 21.88 -4.07
C TYR A 314 -10.18 21.37 -3.85
N ARG A 315 -10.48 20.20 -4.43
CA ARG A 315 -11.74 19.47 -4.19
C ARG A 315 -11.60 18.45 -3.05
N TYR A 316 -10.41 17.89 -2.86
CA TYR A 316 -10.16 16.91 -1.80
C TYR A 316 -8.80 17.14 -1.12
N ILE A 317 -8.79 17.14 0.21
CA ILE A 317 -7.58 17.13 1.03
C ILE A 317 -7.64 15.89 1.92
N GLY A 318 -6.89 14.86 1.54
CA GLY A 318 -6.80 13.61 2.28
C GLY A 318 -5.85 13.73 3.46
N HIS A 319 -6.11 13.00 4.54
CA HIS A 319 -5.13 12.83 5.62
C HIS A 319 -4.52 11.45 5.49
N LEU A 320 -3.22 11.33 5.73
CA LEU A 320 -2.56 10.02 5.73
C LEU A 320 -3.14 9.10 6.82
N GLU A 321 -3.60 9.68 7.92
CA GLU A 321 -4.25 9.00 9.05
C GLU A 321 -5.56 8.31 8.63
N THR A 322 -6.27 8.86 7.63
CA THR A 322 -7.55 8.33 7.08
C THR A 322 -7.38 7.85 5.63
N ILE A 323 -6.16 7.47 5.23
CA ILE A 323 -5.89 7.08 3.84
C ILE A 323 -6.68 5.85 3.40
N LYS A 324 -7.06 4.97 4.34
CA LYS A 324 -7.82 3.74 4.03
C LYS A 324 -9.20 4.06 3.49
N GLU A 325 -9.81 5.13 3.97
CA GLU A 325 -11.12 5.61 3.54
C GLU A 325 -10.99 6.68 2.42
N ASP A 326 -10.03 7.60 2.55
CA ASP A 326 -9.87 8.73 1.63
C ASP A 326 -9.38 8.28 0.23
N PHE A 327 -8.46 7.31 0.17
CA PHE A 327 -7.91 6.83 -1.09
C PHE A 327 -8.97 6.20 -2.00
N PRO A 328 -9.74 5.17 -1.59
CA PRO A 328 -10.76 4.57 -2.45
C PRO A 328 -11.80 5.60 -2.88
N PHE A 329 -12.21 6.51 -1.97
CA PHE A 329 -13.16 7.58 -2.28
C PHE A 329 -12.68 8.48 -3.43
N ILE A 330 -11.43 8.99 -3.33
CA ILE A 330 -10.86 9.84 -4.39
C ILE A 330 -10.68 9.05 -5.69
N THR A 331 -10.23 7.79 -5.63
CA THR A 331 -10.08 6.98 -6.85
C THR A 331 -11.40 6.70 -7.56
N LYS A 332 -12.51 6.57 -6.81
CA LYS A 332 -13.88 6.50 -7.36
C LYS A 332 -14.27 7.83 -8.00
N ALA A 333 -14.00 8.96 -7.32
CA ALA A 333 -14.34 10.30 -7.82
C ALA A 333 -13.62 10.67 -9.13
N ILE A 334 -12.35 10.27 -9.30
CA ILE A 334 -11.61 10.45 -10.56
C ILE A 334 -11.93 9.37 -11.61
N GLN A 335 -12.90 8.49 -11.33
CA GLN A 335 -13.32 7.39 -12.19
C GLN A 335 -12.14 6.49 -12.62
N SER A 336 -11.30 6.11 -11.65
CA SER A 336 -10.11 5.31 -11.91
C SER A 336 -10.44 4.00 -12.65
N PRO A 337 -9.75 3.69 -13.77
CA PRO A 337 -9.96 2.44 -14.49
C PRO A 337 -9.25 1.24 -13.86
N ILE A 338 -8.49 1.46 -12.76
CA ILE A 338 -7.78 0.42 -12.02
C ILE A 338 -8.34 0.29 -10.60
N ASN A 339 -8.52 -0.95 -10.15
CA ASN A 339 -8.76 -1.25 -8.75
C ASN A 339 -7.42 -1.39 -8.03
N TYR A 340 -7.24 -0.66 -6.92
CA TYR A 340 -5.96 -0.56 -6.24
C TYR A 340 -6.02 -1.25 -4.87
N THR A 341 -5.52 -2.48 -4.81
CA THR A 341 -5.59 -3.35 -3.63
C THR A 341 -4.21 -3.73 -3.07
N ARG A 342 -3.15 -3.03 -3.50
CA ARG A 342 -1.78 -3.45 -3.20
C ARG A 342 -1.38 -3.09 -1.76
N THR A 343 -0.92 -4.10 -1.00
CA THR A 343 -0.26 -3.91 0.29
C THR A 343 1.23 -3.66 0.04
N TYR A 344 1.73 -2.52 0.53
CA TYR A 344 3.04 -1.99 0.14
C TYR A 344 4.21 -2.46 1.00
N ASP A 345 3.96 -3.20 2.07
CA ASP A 345 4.98 -3.47 3.07
C ASP A 345 6.06 -4.42 2.53
N SER A 346 5.67 -5.50 1.84
CA SER A 346 6.62 -6.42 1.22
C SER A 346 7.49 -5.73 0.17
N ASP A 347 6.90 -4.93 -0.72
CA ASP A 347 7.66 -4.16 -1.72
C ASP A 347 8.58 -3.13 -1.05
N THR A 348 8.10 -2.47 0.01
CA THR A 348 8.86 -1.53 0.80
C THR A 348 10.08 -2.20 1.43
N ILE A 349 9.93 -3.40 1.98
CA ILE A 349 11.04 -4.18 2.56
C ILE A 349 12.09 -4.46 1.48
N VAL A 350 11.67 -4.99 0.34
CA VAL A 350 12.57 -5.34 -0.77
C VAL A 350 13.30 -4.10 -1.30
N GLN A 351 12.59 -2.99 -1.52
CA GLN A 351 13.17 -1.77 -2.08
C GLN A 351 14.14 -1.09 -1.11
N ASN A 352 13.81 -1.01 0.18
CA ASN A 352 14.73 -0.43 1.16
C ASN A 352 15.98 -1.32 1.33
N ALA A 353 15.83 -2.65 1.38
CA ALA A 353 16.95 -3.57 1.45
C ALA A 353 17.89 -3.40 0.24
N LYS A 354 17.34 -3.31 -0.97
CA LYS A 354 18.12 -3.03 -2.19
C LYS A 354 18.90 -1.72 -2.09
N MET A 355 18.24 -0.64 -1.64
CA MET A 355 18.89 0.67 -1.50
C MET A 355 20.06 0.64 -0.51
N VAL A 356 19.90 -0.07 0.61
CA VAL A 356 20.88 -0.08 1.71
C VAL A 356 21.99 -1.11 1.52
N LEU A 357 21.73 -2.25 0.85
CA LEU A 357 22.66 -3.38 0.82
C LEU A 357 23.26 -3.69 -0.56
N TRP A 358 22.64 -3.23 -1.66
CA TRP A 358 23.04 -3.59 -3.03
C TRP A 358 23.18 -2.44 -4.03
N SER A 359 22.67 -1.24 -3.76
CA SER A 359 22.72 -0.13 -4.73
C SER A 359 24.15 0.37 -4.99
N GLU A 360 24.38 1.03 -6.12
CA GLU A 360 25.66 1.74 -6.43
C GLU A 360 26.05 2.79 -5.36
N ARG A 361 25.12 3.14 -4.47
CA ARG A 361 25.36 4.10 -3.38
C ARG A 361 25.87 3.43 -2.10
N VAL A 362 25.88 2.10 -2.04
CA VAL A 362 26.34 1.34 -0.87
C VAL A 362 27.79 1.67 -0.56
N ASP A 363 28.67 1.78 -1.56
CA ASP A 363 30.07 2.14 -1.33
C ASP A 363 30.24 3.51 -0.65
N LYS A 364 29.31 4.45 -0.88
CA LYS A 364 29.31 5.75 -0.20
C LYS A 364 28.81 5.65 1.23
N VAL A 365 27.85 4.76 1.49
CA VAL A 365 27.39 4.43 2.84
C VAL A 365 28.52 3.75 3.63
N LEU A 366 29.19 2.77 3.03
CA LEU A 366 30.23 1.96 3.69
C LEU A 366 31.53 2.72 3.99
N LYS A 367 31.72 3.89 3.38
CA LYS A 367 32.78 4.84 3.76
C LYS A 367 32.52 5.55 5.09
N CYS A 368 31.28 5.50 5.60
CA CYS A 368 30.83 6.26 6.76
C CYS A 368 30.34 5.38 7.91
N MET A 369 29.85 4.18 7.63
CA MET A 369 29.42 3.18 8.61
C MET A 369 29.63 1.77 8.07
N ASP A 370 29.66 0.76 8.94
CA ASP A 370 29.75 -0.63 8.49
C ASP A 370 28.38 -1.21 8.05
N ARG A 371 28.41 -2.42 7.46
CA ARG A 371 27.21 -3.13 7.01
C ARG A 371 26.29 -3.57 8.15
N ASP A 372 26.82 -3.82 9.35
CA ASP A 372 26.04 -4.23 10.53
C ASP A 372 25.17 -3.06 11.00
N GLU A 373 25.78 -1.90 11.21
CA GLU A 373 25.10 -0.66 11.55
C GLU A 373 24.05 -0.28 10.50
N ALA A 374 24.40 -0.36 9.21
CA ALA A 374 23.47 -0.05 8.12
C ALA A 374 22.23 -0.96 8.14
N SER A 375 22.44 -2.26 8.37
CA SER A 375 21.37 -3.27 8.45
C SER A 375 20.48 -3.08 9.68
N ARG A 376 21.07 -2.77 10.84
CA ARG A 376 20.34 -2.49 12.09
C ARG A 376 19.51 -1.22 12.00
N ARG A 377 20.05 -0.14 11.43
CA ARG A 377 19.29 1.09 11.16
C ARG A 377 18.10 0.84 10.24
N LEU A 378 18.27 -0.02 9.24
CA LEU A 378 17.17 -0.42 8.37
C LEU A 378 16.11 -1.26 9.12
N TRP A 379 16.54 -2.14 10.02
CA TRP A 379 15.63 -2.90 10.88
C TRP A 379 14.80 -1.98 11.79
N ARG A 380 15.45 -1.02 12.46
CA ARG A 380 14.78 0.01 13.28
C ARG A 380 13.79 0.83 12.47
N LYS A 381 14.10 1.18 11.21
CA LYS A 381 13.13 1.84 10.31
C LYS A 381 11.83 1.03 10.19
N TYR A 382 11.91 -0.29 10.09
CA TYR A 382 10.72 -1.14 9.98
C TYR A 382 9.92 -1.18 11.28
N GLN A 383 10.60 -1.22 12.43
CA GLN A 383 9.95 -1.15 13.75
C GLN A 383 9.28 0.20 13.98
N ILE A 384 9.97 1.33 13.73
CA ILE A 384 9.39 2.67 13.84
C ILE A 384 8.16 2.84 12.95
N ARG A 385 8.14 2.18 11.79
CA ARG A 385 7.01 2.24 10.85
C ARG A 385 5.85 1.30 11.18
N GLY A 386 6.01 0.39 12.13
CA GLY A 386 5.01 -0.65 12.39
C GLY A 386 4.93 -1.72 11.28
N ILE A 387 6.00 -1.90 10.50
CA ILE A 387 6.08 -2.97 9.48
C ILE A 387 6.42 -4.31 10.15
N ILE A 388 7.27 -4.27 11.18
CA ILE A 388 7.63 -5.41 12.03
C ILE A 388 7.46 -5.02 13.51
N SER A 389 7.23 -6.01 14.37
CA SER A 389 7.05 -5.80 15.81
C SER A 389 8.33 -5.25 16.45
N LYS A 390 8.19 -4.43 17.49
CA LYS A 390 9.32 -4.00 18.33
C LYS A 390 9.98 -5.19 19.05
N ASP A 391 9.24 -6.26 19.30
CA ASP A 391 9.77 -7.51 19.89
C ASP A 391 10.58 -8.38 18.93
N GLU A 392 10.54 -8.08 17.62
CA GLU A 392 11.35 -8.79 16.63
C GLU A 392 12.79 -8.26 16.71
N LEU A 393 13.65 -8.99 17.42
CA LEU A 393 15.07 -8.68 17.55
C LEU A 393 15.79 -8.72 16.19
N PHE A 394 16.89 -7.98 16.09
CA PHE A 394 17.72 -8.03 14.90
C PHE A 394 18.31 -9.44 14.73
N PRO A 395 18.04 -10.13 13.62
CA PRO A 395 18.22 -11.58 13.51
C PRO A 395 19.69 -12.03 13.31
N PHE A 396 20.64 -11.10 13.30
CA PHE A 396 22.05 -11.38 13.08
C PHE A 396 22.90 -10.92 14.28
N PRO A 397 23.83 -11.77 14.76
CA PRO A 397 24.69 -11.42 15.89
C PRO A 397 25.61 -10.24 15.52
N ARG A 398 26.08 -9.53 16.55
CA ARG A 398 26.96 -8.36 16.39
C ARG A 398 28.20 -8.73 15.56
N GLY A 399 28.45 -7.99 14.49
CA GLY A 399 29.56 -8.24 13.54
C GLY A 399 29.29 -9.37 12.54
N GLY A 400 28.31 -10.25 12.77
CA GLY A 400 27.88 -11.26 11.81
C GLY A 400 27.18 -10.67 10.59
N ALA A 401 26.72 -9.42 10.68
CA ALA A 401 26.05 -8.73 9.59
C ALA A 401 26.97 -8.21 8.48
N ALA A 402 28.30 -8.27 8.68
CA ALA A 402 29.27 -7.82 7.68
C ALA A 402 29.12 -8.55 6.32
N ASN A 403 28.64 -9.79 6.34
CA ASN A 403 28.50 -10.65 5.17
C ASN A 403 27.05 -10.90 4.72
N ILE A 404 26.06 -10.20 5.30
CA ILE A 404 24.65 -10.43 4.94
C ILE A 404 24.42 -10.10 3.46
N THR A 405 23.87 -11.07 2.74
CA THR A 405 23.43 -10.84 1.36
C THR A 405 22.07 -10.15 1.32
N LEU A 406 21.80 -9.44 0.23
CA LEU A 406 20.48 -8.83 -0.01
C LEU A 406 19.34 -9.85 0.13
N GLY A 407 19.53 -11.05 -0.43
CA GLY A 407 18.52 -12.11 -0.42
C GLY A 407 18.24 -12.63 0.99
N GLU A 408 19.28 -12.84 1.77
CA GLU A 408 19.18 -13.27 3.17
C GLU A 408 18.46 -12.23 4.03
N PHE A 409 18.89 -10.96 3.98
CA PHE A 409 18.22 -9.89 4.73
C PHE A 409 16.74 -9.77 4.35
N THR A 410 16.45 -9.74 3.05
CA THR A 410 15.08 -9.56 2.55
C THR A 410 14.19 -10.71 2.97
N LYS A 411 14.66 -11.96 2.86
CA LYS A 411 13.92 -13.15 3.29
C LYS A 411 13.59 -13.08 4.78
N THR A 412 14.56 -12.71 5.61
CA THR A 412 14.37 -12.63 7.07
C THR A 412 13.43 -11.50 7.46
N ALA A 413 13.56 -10.32 6.84
CA ALA A 413 12.66 -9.19 7.07
C ALA A 413 11.22 -9.48 6.65
N LEU A 414 11.02 -10.17 5.52
CA LEU A 414 9.69 -10.62 5.09
C LEU A 414 9.09 -11.63 6.08
N ALA A 415 9.89 -12.58 6.59
CA ALA A 415 9.42 -13.53 7.58
C ALA A 415 9.00 -12.84 8.90
N ALA A 416 9.76 -11.84 9.36
CA ALA A 416 9.40 -11.04 10.53
C ALA A 416 8.13 -10.22 10.30
N HIS A 417 7.97 -9.64 9.11
CA HIS A 417 6.73 -8.96 8.73
C HIS A 417 5.51 -9.88 8.80
N GLU A 418 5.59 -11.09 8.23
CA GLU A 418 4.49 -12.06 8.27
C GLU A 418 4.11 -12.45 9.71
N ARG A 419 5.09 -12.68 10.59
CA ARG A 419 4.83 -12.95 12.02
C ARG A 419 4.17 -11.77 12.72
N SER A 420 4.55 -10.55 12.33
CA SER A 420 4.08 -9.32 12.97
C SER A 420 2.67 -8.91 12.55
N LYS A 421 2.17 -9.30 11.36
CA LYS A 421 0.91 -8.80 10.76
C LYS A 421 -0.32 -8.80 11.67
N LYS A 422 -0.40 -9.75 12.61
CA LYS A 422 -1.55 -9.89 13.52
C LYS A 422 -1.38 -9.13 14.84
N ASN A 423 -0.21 -8.53 15.09
CA ASN A 423 0.05 -7.79 16.32
C ASN A 423 -0.70 -6.43 16.27
N PRO A 424 -1.69 -6.19 17.15
CA PRO A 424 -2.40 -4.92 17.19
C PRO A 424 -1.49 -3.73 17.55
N GLN A 425 -0.40 -3.98 18.29
CA GLN A 425 0.53 -2.94 18.74
C GLN A 425 1.30 -2.27 17.59
N LEU A 426 1.37 -2.88 16.40
CA LEU A 426 2.04 -2.28 15.23
C LEU A 426 1.52 -0.88 14.90
N LYS A 427 0.23 -0.62 15.16
CA LYS A 427 -0.39 0.69 14.93
C LYS A 427 0.10 1.75 15.92
N GLU A 428 0.51 1.34 17.11
CA GLU A 428 0.93 2.21 18.22
C GLU A 428 2.42 2.55 18.14
N GLN A 429 3.26 1.66 17.58
CA GLN A 429 4.73 1.83 17.51
C GLN A 429 5.18 3.16 16.92
N ARG A 430 4.38 3.73 16.00
CA ARG A 430 4.68 5.04 15.44
C ARG A 430 4.55 6.17 16.47
N SER A 431 3.48 6.13 17.28
CA SER A 431 3.24 7.09 18.37
C SER A 431 4.28 6.89 19.47
N GLU A 432 4.61 5.65 19.82
CA GLU A 432 5.68 5.33 20.79
C GLU A 432 7.04 5.88 20.32
N ALA A 433 7.41 5.66 19.06
CA ALA A 433 8.64 6.22 18.49
C ALA A 433 8.62 7.75 18.41
N LEU A 434 7.45 8.37 18.21
CA LEU A 434 7.30 9.83 18.23
C LEU A 434 7.58 10.38 19.63
N LYS A 435 6.98 9.76 20.67
CA LYS A 435 7.22 10.08 22.08
C LYS A 435 8.69 9.99 22.43
N GLU A 436 9.33 8.86 22.13
CA GLU A 436 10.75 8.65 22.43
C GLU A 436 11.64 9.68 21.72
N ALA A 437 11.38 9.95 20.44
CA ALA A 437 12.16 10.91 19.67
C ALA A 437 12.08 12.31 20.27
N PHE A 438 10.86 12.77 20.58
CA PHE A 438 10.65 14.11 21.11
C PHE A 438 11.07 14.24 22.58
N ALA A 439 11.09 13.16 23.36
CA ALA A 439 11.59 13.18 24.73
C ALA A 439 13.01 13.76 24.84
N ASP A 440 13.86 13.50 23.84
CA ASP A 440 15.25 14.01 23.78
C ASP A 440 15.36 15.43 23.22
N VAL A 441 14.27 16.01 22.71
CA VAL A 441 14.25 17.38 22.17
C VAL A 441 14.02 18.38 23.31
N PRO A 442 14.88 19.40 23.49
CA PRO A 442 14.65 20.45 24.47
C PRO A 442 13.31 21.17 24.27
N MET A 443 12.62 21.54 25.36
CA MET A 443 11.29 22.18 25.29
C MET A 443 11.27 23.43 24.38
N GLN A 444 12.31 24.27 24.44
CA GLN A 444 12.43 25.44 23.57
C GLN A 444 12.41 25.09 22.07
N ASP A 445 13.03 23.97 21.69
CA ASP A 445 13.13 23.54 20.29
C ASP A 445 11.80 22.92 19.84
N ARG A 446 11.06 22.26 20.76
CA ARG A 446 9.70 21.78 20.51
C ARG A 446 8.73 22.94 20.26
N LEU A 447 8.78 23.98 21.10
CA LEU A 447 7.96 25.19 20.93
C LEU A 447 8.31 25.93 19.63
N ALA A 448 9.60 26.04 19.31
CA ALA A 448 10.02 26.64 18.05
C ALA A 448 9.55 25.83 16.82
N ALA A 449 9.57 24.50 16.91
CA ALA A 449 9.01 23.62 15.88
C ALA A 449 7.49 23.79 15.74
N GLN A 450 6.76 23.89 16.85
CA GLN A 450 5.32 24.16 16.86
C GLN A 450 5.00 25.48 16.14
N GLN A 451 5.73 26.55 16.46
CA GLN A 451 5.57 27.85 15.79
C GLN A 451 5.89 27.77 14.29
N THR A 452 6.94 27.04 13.94
CA THR A 452 7.36 26.81 12.54
C THR A 452 6.27 26.09 11.73
N LEU A 453 5.50 25.21 12.38
CA LEU A 453 4.45 24.40 11.77
C LEU A 453 3.04 24.99 11.97
N PHE A 454 2.94 26.20 12.52
CA PHE A 454 1.66 26.83 12.88
C PHE A 454 0.62 26.80 11.77
N LEU A 455 0.99 27.19 10.55
CA LEU A 455 0.07 27.19 9.41
C LEU A 455 -0.40 25.79 9.03
N ASP A 456 0.44 24.76 9.16
CA ASP A 456 0.02 23.37 8.89
C ASP A 456 -1.09 22.95 9.87
N PHE A 457 -0.97 23.30 11.16
CA PHE A 457 -2.00 23.00 12.15
C PHE A 457 -3.32 23.70 11.82
N GLN A 458 -3.26 24.99 11.48
CA GLN A 458 -4.45 25.80 11.18
C GLN A 458 -5.14 25.40 9.88
N MET A 459 -4.37 25.11 8.82
CA MET A 459 -4.92 24.81 7.49
C MET A 459 -5.50 23.41 7.41
N PHE A 460 -4.97 22.47 8.18
CA PHE A 460 -5.30 21.04 8.04
C PHE A 460 -5.95 20.42 9.29
N GLY A 461 -6.25 21.22 10.31
CA GLY A 461 -7.01 20.76 11.49
C GLY A 461 -6.26 19.74 12.35
N PHE A 462 -4.95 19.94 12.53
CA PHE A 462 -4.12 19.12 13.42
C PHE A 462 -3.91 19.80 14.77
N ASP A 463 -3.79 19.01 15.83
CA ASP A 463 -3.53 19.50 17.18
C ASP A 463 -2.07 19.97 17.34
N PRO A 464 -1.81 21.26 17.63
CA PRO A 464 -0.45 21.75 17.85
C PRO A 464 0.18 21.27 19.16
N LEU A 465 -0.62 20.81 20.14
CA LEU A 465 -0.22 20.42 21.49
C LEU A 465 -0.35 18.90 21.72
N LEU A 466 -0.03 18.13 20.68
CA LEU A 466 -0.06 16.67 20.73
C LEU A 466 0.68 16.11 21.97
N GLU A 467 0.00 15.28 22.76
CA GLU A 467 0.55 14.68 24.01
C GLU A 467 1.88 13.95 23.76
N ASP A 468 2.03 13.35 22.57
CA ASP A 468 3.25 12.65 22.18
C ASP A 468 4.49 13.57 22.11
N VAL A 469 4.27 14.88 21.94
CA VAL A 469 5.32 15.90 21.79
C VAL A 469 5.42 16.79 23.02
N PHE A 470 4.28 17.13 23.63
CA PHE A 470 4.16 17.96 24.82
C PHE A 470 3.47 17.18 25.95
N PRO A 471 4.11 16.14 26.50
CA PRO A 471 3.46 15.29 27.48
C PRO A 471 3.25 16.04 28.79
N SER A 472 2.10 15.80 29.41
CA SER A 472 1.73 16.30 30.73
C SER A 472 2.61 15.72 31.86
N THR A 473 3.16 14.52 31.62
CA THR A 473 4.08 13.83 32.55
C THR A 473 5.43 13.55 31.89
N PRO A 474 6.53 13.45 32.67
CA PRO A 474 7.83 13.10 32.12
C PRO A 474 7.78 11.76 31.41
N TYR A 475 8.34 11.70 30.20
CA TYR A 475 8.49 10.45 29.46
C TYR A 475 9.42 9.49 30.22
N VAL A 476 8.91 8.29 30.50
CA VAL A 476 9.68 7.19 31.10
C VAL A 476 10.17 6.32 29.95
N ARG A 477 11.49 6.22 29.78
CA ARG A 477 12.08 5.31 28.78
C ARG A 477 11.77 3.86 29.16
N ASP A 478 11.50 3.05 28.15
CA ASP A 478 11.41 1.60 28.31
C ASP A 478 12.84 1.03 28.40
N ASP A 479 13.16 0.39 29.52
CA ASP A 479 14.48 -0.22 29.74
C ASP A 479 14.72 -1.42 28.82
N LYS A 480 13.67 -2.00 28.21
CA LYS A 480 13.76 -3.20 27.38
C LYS A 480 13.88 -2.92 25.90
N PHE A 481 13.48 -1.73 25.43
CA PHE A 481 13.45 -1.42 24.01
C PHE A 481 13.59 0.09 23.75
N SER A 482 14.37 0.45 22.73
CA SER A 482 14.47 1.82 22.24
C SER A 482 14.42 1.84 20.71
N TYR A 483 13.59 2.73 20.17
CA TYR A 483 13.46 2.93 18.72
C TYR A 483 14.72 3.53 18.09
N PHE A 484 15.50 4.29 18.86
CA PHE A 484 16.67 5.01 18.36
C PHE A 484 18.01 4.44 18.85
N ASN A 485 18.00 3.43 19.72
CA ASN A 485 19.16 2.58 19.96
C ASN A 485 19.16 1.41 18.96
N ILE A 486 20.15 1.35 18.08
CA ILE A 486 20.22 0.32 17.02
C ILE A 486 20.70 -1.05 17.51
N TYR A 487 21.17 -1.14 18.75
CA TYR A 487 21.59 -2.38 19.38
C TYR A 487 20.52 -2.82 20.38
N ASP A 488 20.09 -4.07 20.24
CA ASP A 488 19.14 -4.74 21.15
C ASP A 488 19.84 -5.16 22.45
#